data_AF-A0A6C0E833-F1
#
_entry.id   AF-A0A6C0E833-F1
#
_cell.length_a   1.000
_cell.length_b   1.000
_cell.length_c   1.000
_cell.angle_alpha   90.00
_cell.angle_beta   90.00
_cell.angle_gamma   90.00
#
_symmetry.space_group_name_H-M   'P 1'
#
loop_
_entity.id
_entity.type
_entity.pdbx_description
1 polymer ?
#
loop_
_entity_poly.entity_id
_entity_poly.type
_entity_poly.pdbx_seq_one_letter_code
_entity_poly.pdbx_strand_id
1 'polypeptide(L)'
;MFNLEKLQEFLKDLNCEWEYIIDMDFFIESISGLDTLTYVSELSTLNYEDFQIIGQSTINKVMVTVGDNKNHQDEFLYFLKKKDQPDDNFDELYVSIYYSNPLYWYVFKSYDNLKEQIENMIDLYNIKDITDHSHLNKEIYAYMGTSSKLLLNSRAIMSRLIISPFSEGFIWGPKHKDFPIDRHVFSKLPLDVQYSELIKIMVQDYTNDDFEDDENKSNKIPFTFSTRTMFSKSIIKFIDYQGVYIGRFKYRPCITPNNGIQILNRELKRSYPDDFPIDLVIAIEYYPFLDYENVLEKMDTNSLCMVITRMIPQDRNDLIIKISDKLKVMILEEHMKKDADLGVIFQLDNFRKHCLNSISQHKDEDKYSTSYKKIIKDREKRKEDYLDSYRLNIKKLIYKTIQAECGYP
;
A
#
# COMPACT_ATOMS: atom_id res chain seq x y z
N MET A 1 -14.36 25.58 17.97
CA MET A 1 -15.20 26.70 17.50
C MET A 1 -14.34 27.69 16.75
N PHE A 2 -14.67 27.88 15.48
CA PHE A 2 -13.98 28.72 14.52
C PHE A 2 -14.80 29.97 14.19
N ASN A 3 -14.10 30.98 13.70
CA ASN A 3 -14.65 32.22 13.17
C ASN A 3 -13.86 32.56 11.90
N LEU A 4 -14.52 32.99 10.82
CA LEU A 4 -13.88 33.20 9.53
C LEU A 4 -12.77 34.26 9.59
N GLU A 5 -13.01 35.42 10.20
CA GLU A 5 -12.01 36.50 10.32
C GLU A 5 -10.77 36.01 11.07
N LYS A 6 -10.99 35.31 12.19
CA LYS A 6 -9.88 34.74 12.97
C LYS A 6 -9.14 33.64 12.20
N LEU A 7 -9.85 32.83 11.41
CA LEU A 7 -9.23 31.80 10.56
C LEU A 7 -8.34 32.42 9.48
N GLN A 8 -8.84 33.47 8.81
CA GLN A 8 -8.09 34.24 7.81
C GLN A 8 -6.82 34.84 8.41
N GLU A 9 -6.92 35.47 9.59
CA GLU A 9 -5.76 36.02 10.28
C GLU A 9 -4.76 34.91 10.68
N PHE A 10 -5.26 33.78 11.16
CA PHE A 10 -4.43 32.67 11.63
C PHE A 10 -3.62 32.02 10.50
N LEU A 11 -4.20 31.95 9.30
CA LEU A 11 -3.61 31.31 8.11
C LEU A 11 -3.06 32.30 7.08
N LYS A 12 -2.96 33.59 7.41
CA LYS A 12 -2.55 34.67 6.49
C LYS A 12 -1.20 34.44 5.80
N ASP A 13 -0.28 33.72 6.45
CA ASP A 13 1.07 33.47 5.93
C ASP A 13 1.12 32.32 4.90
N LEU A 14 0.01 31.60 4.70
CA LEU A 14 -0.05 30.39 3.87
C LEU A 14 -0.49 30.64 2.43
N ASN A 15 -0.63 31.91 2.03
CA ASN A 15 -1.15 32.32 0.71
C ASN A 15 -2.51 31.67 0.39
N CYS A 16 -3.39 31.59 1.38
CA CYS A 16 -4.77 31.16 1.17
C CYS A 16 -5.60 32.31 0.58
N GLU A 17 -6.48 31.97 -0.34
CA GLU A 17 -7.48 32.87 -0.92
C GLU A 17 -8.82 32.62 -0.24
N TRP A 18 -9.49 33.69 0.19
CA TRP A 18 -10.71 33.61 1.01
C TRP A 18 -11.95 34.21 0.32
N GLU A 19 -11.79 34.73 -0.90
CA GLU A 19 -12.83 35.47 -1.63
C GLU A 19 -13.31 34.74 -2.91
N TYR A 20 -13.27 33.41 -2.91
CA TYR A 20 -13.73 32.61 -4.06
C TYR A 20 -15.04 31.90 -3.77
N ILE A 21 -16.11 32.31 -4.46
CA ILE A 21 -17.35 31.55 -4.54
C ILE A 21 -17.18 30.55 -5.69
N ILE A 22 -16.48 29.44 -5.43
CA ILE A 22 -16.67 28.26 -6.28
C ILE A 22 -18.05 27.73 -5.92
N ASP A 23 -18.93 27.70 -6.91
CA ASP A 23 -20.23 27.09 -6.74
C ASP A 23 -20.02 25.60 -6.40
N MET A 24 -20.64 25.15 -5.31
CA MET A 24 -20.62 23.74 -4.96
C MET A 24 -21.26 22.89 -6.06
N ASP A 25 -22.14 23.45 -6.88
CA ASP A 25 -22.70 22.78 -8.05
C ASP A 25 -21.59 22.44 -9.06
N PHE A 26 -20.64 23.34 -9.31
CA PHE A 26 -19.47 23.07 -10.16
C PHE A 26 -18.55 22.00 -9.54
N PHE A 27 -18.36 22.05 -8.22
CA PHE A 27 -17.59 21.05 -7.47
C PHE A 27 -18.24 19.65 -7.62
N ILE A 28 -19.56 19.56 -7.45
CA ILE A 28 -20.35 18.33 -7.57
C ILE A 28 -20.36 17.81 -9.02
N GLU A 29 -20.55 18.68 -10.01
CA GLU A 29 -20.49 18.32 -11.43
C GLU A 29 -19.12 17.72 -11.79
N SER A 30 -18.04 18.34 -11.31
CA SER A 30 -16.68 17.85 -11.53
C SER A 30 -16.46 16.46 -10.94
N ILE A 31 -17.08 16.16 -9.79
CA ILE A 31 -17.04 14.82 -9.17
C ILE A 31 -17.91 13.82 -9.91
N SER A 32 -19.08 14.23 -10.40
CA SER A 32 -20.00 13.33 -11.10
C SER A 32 -19.40 12.76 -12.39
N GLY A 33 -18.42 13.46 -12.98
CA GLY A 33 -17.60 12.97 -14.07
C GLY A 33 -16.43 12.07 -13.65
N LEU A 34 -16.13 11.98 -12.35
CA LEU A 34 -15.18 11.02 -11.79
C LEU A 34 -15.93 9.73 -11.46
N ASP A 35 -15.44 8.60 -11.96
CA ASP A 35 -15.86 7.27 -11.50
C ASP A 35 -15.46 7.12 -10.02
N THR A 36 -16.25 7.70 -9.12
CA THR A 36 -16.16 7.46 -7.69
C THR A 36 -16.93 6.18 -7.39
N LEU A 37 -16.34 5.34 -6.55
CA LEU A 37 -16.99 4.09 -6.16
C LEU A 37 -18.28 4.38 -5.42
N THR A 38 -19.39 3.83 -5.94
CA THR A 38 -20.71 3.93 -5.31
C THR A 38 -20.65 3.53 -3.84
N TYR A 39 -19.87 2.49 -3.51
CA TYR A 39 -19.73 2.04 -2.12
C TYR A 39 -18.96 3.02 -1.22
N VAL A 40 -17.99 3.78 -1.74
CA VAL A 40 -17.27 4.80 -0.94
C VAL A 40 -18.20 5.95 -0.62
N SER A 41 -18.99 6.36 -1.61
CA SER A 41 -20.03 7.37 -1.43
C SER A 41 -21.09 6.92 -0.41
N GLU A 42 -21.48 5.64 -0.40
CA GLU A 42 -22.41 5.06 0.59
C GLU A 42 -21.84 5.03 2.02
N LEU A 43 -20.52 5.02 2.19
CA LEU A 43 -19.87 5.08 3.51
C LEU A 43 -19.82 6.50 4.08
N SER A 44 -19.91 7.52 3.23
CA SER A 44 -19.93 8.91 3.68
C SER A 44 -21.28 9.23 4.33
N THR A 45 -21.25 9.74 5.56
CA THR A 45 -22.44 10.32 6.21
C THR A 45 -22.65 11.79 5.87
N LEU A 46 -21.77 12.36 5.04
CA LEU A 46 -21.76 13.76 4.65
C LEU A 46 -22.10 13.89 3.16
N ASN A 47 -22.97 14.84 2.82
CA ASN A 47 -23.32 15.17 1.44
C ASN A 47 -22.69 16.51 1.06
N TYR A 48 -22.15 16.62 -0.15
CA TYR A 48 -21.54 17.86 -0.64
C TYR A 48 -22.50 19.07 -0.57
N GLU A 49 -23.78 18.85 -0.83
CA GLU A 49 -24.81 19.90 -0.85
C GLU A 49 -24.95 20.63 0.50
N ASP A 50 -24.52 20.02 1.60
CA ASP A 50 -24.58 20.57 2.95
C ASP A 50 -23.43 21.56 3.25
N PHE A 51 -22.47 21.72 2.34
CA PHE A 51 -21.23 22.47 2.57
C PHE A 51 -21.08 23.67 1.66
N GLN A 52 -20.24 24.62 2.06
CA GLN A 52 -19.79 25.72 1.23
C GLN A 52 -18.29 25.89 1.37
N ILE A 53 -17.64 26.26 0.27
CA ILE A 53 -16.22 26.61 0.24
C ILE A 53 -16.09 28.03 0.80
N ILE A 54 -15.19 28.19 1.78
CA ILE A 54 -14.90 29.48 2.44
C ILE A 54 -13.49 29.99 2.15
N GLY A 55 -12.68 29.18 1.47
CA GLY A 55 -11.36 29.56 1.01
C GLY A 55 -10.66 28.41 0.30
N GLN A 56 -9.49 28.71 -0.26
CA GLN A 56 -8.67 27.73 -0.97
C GLN A 56 -7.18 28.05 -0.86
N SER A 57 -6.34 27.04 -1.09
CA SER A 57 -4.90 27.19 -1.29
C SER A 57 -4.49 26.38 -2.51
N THR A 58 -3.70 26.99 -3.39
CA THR A 58 -3.16 26.32 -4.57
C THR A 58 -2.23 25.17 -4.19
N ILE A 59 -2.43 24.01 -4.82
CA ILE A 59 -1.61 22.80 -4.72
C ILE A 59 -1.03 22.41 -6.08
N ASN A 60 -0.11 21.44 -6.10
CA ASN A 60 0.54 20.91 -7.29
C ASN A 60 1.18 21.96 -8.21
N LYS A 61 1.74 23.03 -7.63
CA LYS A 61 2.35 24.15 -8.37
C LYS A 61 3.46 23.76 -9.34
N VAL A 62 4.06 22.58 -9.15
CA VAL A 62 5.09 22.04 -10.02
C VAL A 62 4.49 20.98 -10.93
N MET A 63 3.66 21.41 -11.88
CA MET A 63 3.56 20.64 -13.12
C MET A 63 4.77 20.99 -13.98
N VAL A 64 5.53 19.97 -14.38
CA VAL A 64 6.32 20.07 -15.61
C VAL A 64 5.31 20.16 -16.76
N THR A 65 5.06 21.39 -17.19
CA THR A 65 4.16 21.72 -18.29
C THR A 65 4.74 21.17 -19.60
N VAL A 66 3.90 20.50 -20.39
CA VAL A 66 4.26 20.07 -21.74
C VAL A 66 3.40 20.86 -22.72
N GLY A 67 4.03 21.83 -23.38
CA GLY A 67 3.40 22.71 -24.36
C GLY A 67 2.85 24.01 -23.78
N ASP A 68 2.73 25.03 -24.63
CA ASP A 68 2.20 26.37 -24.35
C ASP A 68 0.69 26.39 -24.02
N ASN A 69 0.14 25.30 -23.47
CA ASN A 69 -1.24 25.30 -22.99
C ASN A 69 -1.31 26.09 -21.68
N LYS A 70 -1.55 27.39 -21.84
CA LYS A 70 -1.85 28.38 -20.80
C LYS A 70 -3.14 28.12 -20.01
N ASN A 71 -3.76 26.94 -20.17
CA ASN A 71 -4.96 26.54 -19.45
C ASN A 71 -4.62 25.50 -18.39
N HIS A 72 -3.61 25.78 -17.57
CA HIS A 72 -3.52 25.08 -16.29
C HIS A 72 -4.69 25.58 -15.44
N GLN A 73 -5.68 24.71 -15.23
CA GLN A 73 -6.58 24.92 -14.11
C GLN A 73 -5.74 24.75 -12.85
N ASP A 74 -5.70 25.78 -12.04
CA ASP A 74 -5.10 25.69 -10.72
C ASP A 74 -5.80 24.57 -9.95
N GLU A 75 -5.02 23.72 -9.29
CA GLU A 75 -5.53 22.67 -8.42
C GLU A 75 -5.48 23.19 -6.99
N PHE A 76 -6.47 22.81 -6.17
CA PHE A 76 -6.64 23.44 -4.86
C PHE A 76 -6.84 22.44 -3.72
N LEU A 77 -6.37 22.88 -2.55
CA LEU A 77 -6.88 22.48 -1.26
C LEU A 77 -8.02 23.43 -0.91
N TYR A 78 -9.21 22.90 -0.64
CA TYR A 78 -10.41 23.69 -0.33
C TYR A 78 -10.70 23.67 1.16
N PHE A 79 -11.03 24.83 1.72
CA PHE A 79 -11.53 25.00 3.08
C PHE A 79 -13.06 25.06 3.02
N LEU A 80 -13.75 24.20 3.76
CA LEU A 80 -15.21 24.10 3.74
C LEU A 80 -15.80 24.16 5.14
N LYS A 81 -17.04 24.68 5.22
CA LYS A 81 -17.90 24.61 6.41
C LYS A 81 -19.32 24.20 6.02
N LYS A 82 -20.14 23.79 6.98
CA LYS A 82 -21.56 23.52 6.73
C LYS A 82 -22.35 24.80 6.42
N LYS A 83 -23.34 24.71 5.54
CA LYS A 83 -24.19 25.85 5.12
C LYS A 83 -25.07 26.39 6.25
N ASP A 84 -25.51 25.52 7.17
CA ASP A 84 -26.38 25.86 8.29
C ASP A 84 -25.64 26.55 9.46
N GLN A 85 -24.30 26.58 9.43
CA GLN A 85 -23.48 27.24 10.44
C GLN A 85 -23.10 28.66 10.01
N PRO A 86 -23.28 29.68 10.87
CA PRO A 86 -22.97 31.05 10.53
C PRO A 86 -21.46 31.30 10.43
N ASP A 87 -21.04 32.31 9.65
CA ASP A 87 -19.62 32.61 9.37
C ASP A 87 -18.84 33.03 10.62
N ASP A 88 -19.54 33.67 11.57
CA ASP A 88 -18.97 34.15 12.81
C ASP A 88 -18.79 33.03 13.86
N ASN A 89 -19.38 31.85 13.62
CA ASN A 89 -19.35 30.73 14.54
C ASN A 89 -19.67 29.37 13.87
N PHE A 90 -18.65 28.55 13.66
CA PHE A 90 -18.82 27.16 13.21
C PHE A 90 -17.94 26.18 14.00
N ASP A 91 -18.41 24.94 14.15
CA ASP A 91 -17.77 23.95 15.03
C ASP A 91 -16.57 23.26 14.37
N GLU A 92 -16.67 23.01 13.06
CA GLU A 92 -15.74 22.15 12.33
C GLU A 92 -15.31 22.80 11.01
N LEU A 93 -14.00 22.77 10.77
CA LEU A 93 -13.40 23.13 9.49
C LEU A 93 -13.09 21.84 8.73
N TYR A 94 -13.57 21.76 7.50
CA TYR A 94 -13.32 20.64 6.60
C TYR A 94 -12.29 21.05 5.55
N VAL A 95 -11.40 20.13 5.20
CA VAL A 95 -10.39 20.37 4.16
C VAL A 95 -10.42 19.25 3.13
N SER A 96 -10.72 19.62 1.89
CA SER A 96 -10.67 18.72 0.72
C SER A 96 -9.39 18.92 -0.07
N ILE A 97 -8.81 17.83 -0.55
CA ILE A 97 -7.75 17.87 -1.57
C ILE A 97 -8.41 17.67 -2.92
N TYR A 98 -8.34 18.68 -3.78
CA TYR A 98 -9.05 18.68 -5.07
C TYR A 98 -10.55 18.33 -4.88
N TYR A 99 -11.17 17.74 -5.89
CA TYR A 99 -12.56 17.26 -5.88
C TYR A 99 -12.68 15.87 -5.21
N SER A 100 -12.28 15.74 -3.95
CA SER A 100 -12.35 14.46 -3.21
C SER A 100 -13.68 14.23 -2.49
N ASN A 101 -14.03 12.94 -2.29
CA ASN A 101 -15.21 12.53 -1.52
C ASN A 101 -15.18 13.04 -0.07
N PRO A 102 -16.33 13.42 0.55
CA PRO A 102 -16.33 13.94 1.92
C PRO A 102 -15.84 12.94 2.95
N LEU A 103 -15.90 11.64 2.64
CA LEU A 103 -15.23 10.60 3.43
C LEU A 103 -13.74 10.89 3.61
N TYR A 104 -13.09 11.47 2.60
CA TYR A 104 -11.66 11.75 2.55
C TYR A 104 -11.27 13.12 3.12
N TRP A 105 -12.23 13.96 3.50
CA TRP A 105 -11.91 15.29 4.00
C TRP A 105 -11.26 15.23 5.38
N TYR A 106 -10.27 16.09 5.60
CA TYR A 106 -9.71 16.30 6.94
C TYR A 106 -10.68 17.16 7.75
N VAL A 107 -10.85 16.83 9.03
CA VAL A 107 -11.80 17.52 9.92
C VAL A 107 -11.07 18.08 11.12
N PHE A 108 -11.13 19.39 11.27
CA PHE A 108 -10.55 20.13 12.39
C PHE A 108 -11.66 20.66 13.28
N LYS A 109 -11.45 20.62 14.61
CA LYS A 109 -12.45 21.03 15.62
C LYS A 109 -11.99 22.22 16.48
N SER A 110 -10.70 22.55 16.42
CA SER A 110 -10.09 23.67 17.14
C SER A 110 -8.91 24.25 16.34
N TYR A 111 -8.42 25.40 16.80
CA TYR A 111 -7.21 26.03 16.27
C TYR A 111 -5.92 25.32 16.70
N ASP A 112 -6.00 24.35 17.62
CA ASP A 112 -4.83 23.66 18.15
C ASP A 112 -4.13 22.89 17.02
N ASN A 113 -2.85 23.22 16.79
CA ASN A 113 -2.00 22.69 15.71
C ASN A 113 -2.57 22.90 14.28
N LEU A 114 -3.66 23.64 14.10
CA LEU A 114 -4.30 23.82 12.79
C LEU A 114 -3.32 24.38 11.76
N LYS A 115 -2.60 25.46 12.10
CA LYS A 115 -1.67 26.12 11.16
C LYS A 115 -0.56 25.17 10.73
N GLU A 116 0.07 24.48 11.67
CA GLU A 116 1.11 23.49 11.40
C GLU A 116 0.60 22.34 10.52
N GLN A 117 -0.63 21.87 10.76
CA GLN A 117 -1.25 20.80 9.98
C GLN A 117 -1.60 21.24 8.55
N ILE A 118 -2.10 22.46 8.36
CA ILE A 118 -2.35 23.03 7.02
C ILE A 118 -1.04 23.30 6.28
N GLU A 119 -0.03 23.87 6.95
CA GLU A 119 1.33 24.02 6.42
C GLU A 119 1.88 22.67 5.94
N ASN A 120 1.75 21.62 6.75
CA ASN A 120 2.18 20.28 6.39
C ASN A 120 1.45 19.74 5.15
N MET A 121 0.13 19.95 5.03
CA MET A 121 -0.63 19.56 3.85
C MET A 121 -0.18 20.32 2.60
N ILE A 122 -0.04 21.63 2.70
CA ILE A 122 0.41 22.47 1.58
C ILE A 122 1.80 22.00 1.12
N ASP A 123 2.72 21.74 2.05
CA ASP A 123 4.06 21.23 1.74
C ASP A 123 4.05 19.80 1.16
N LEU A 124 3.13 18.95 1.60
CA LEU A 124 2.96 17.59 1.09
C LEU A 124 2.46 17.60 -0.36
N TYR A 125 1.54 18.50 -0.68
CA TYR A 125 0.87 18.58 -1.98
C TYR A 125 1.46 19.64 -2.93
N ASN A 126 2.51 20.37 -2.52
CA ASN A 126 3.30 21.29 -3.36
C ASN A 126 4.78 20.92 -3.38
N ILE A 127 5.10 19.72 -3.85
CA ILE A 127 6.48 19.27 -3.94
C ILE A 127 7.24 20.10 -5.00
N LYS A 128 8.31 20.76 -4.55
CA LYS A 128 9.10 21.70 -5.38
C LYS A 128 10.02 21.00 -6.37
N ASP A 129 10.57 19.84 -6.01
CA ASP A 129 11.45 19.05 -6.85
C ASP A 129 10.96 17.60 -6.90
N ILE A 130 10.51 17.21 -8.08
CA ILE A 130 9.93 15.89 -8.34
C ILE A 130 11.02 14.85 -8.62
N THR A 131 12.24 15.30 -8.96
CA THR A 131 13.38 14.42 -9.28
C THR A 131 14.11 13.95 -8.03
N ASP A 132 14.02 14.70 -6.93
CA ASP A 132 14.56 14.27 -5.65
C ASP A 132 13.55 13.40 -4.89
N HIS A 133 13.78 12.09 -4.83
CA HIS A 133 12.94 11.15 -4.07
C HIS A 133 13.27 11.09 -2.58
N SER A 134 14.19 11.92 -2.06
CA SER A 134 14.55 11.95 -0.64
C SER A 134 13.37 12.24 0.30
N HIS A 135 12.36 12.95 -0.20
CA HIS A 135 11.13 13.24 0.55
C HIS A 135 10.23 12.01 0.75
N LEU A 136 10.36 10.98 -0.09
CA LEU A 136 9.61 9.71 0.00
C LEU A 136 10.31 8.77 1.00
N ASN A 137 10.18 9.09 2.27
CA ASN A 137 10.93 8.46 3.35
C ASN A 137 10.24 7.24 3.98
N LYS A 138 8.99 6.93 3.60
CA LYS A 138 8.29 5.71 3.98
C LYS A 138 8.06 4.80 2.80
N GLU A 139 8.16 3.51 3.07
CA GLU A 139 7.95 2.46 2.09
C GLU A 139 7.19 1.30 2.71
N ILE A 140 6.09 0.90 2.05
CA ILE A 140 5.30 -0.26 2.46
C ILE A 140 4.92 -1.15 1.29
N TYR A 141 4.58 -2.40 1.61
CA TYR A 141 4.16 -3.43 0.67
C TYR A 141 2.79 -3.94 1.10
N ALA A 142 1.86 -4.03 0.15
CA ALA A 142 0.52 -4.53 0.40
C ALA A 142 0.09 -5.55 -0.66
N TYR A 143 -0.67 -6.55 -0.23
CA TYR A 143 -1.41 -7.41 -1.13
C TYR A 143 -2.62 -6.65 -1.68
N MET A 144 -2.69 -6.63 -3.01
CA MET A 144 -3.66 -5.86 -3.80
C MET A 144 -4.76 -6.73 -4.41
N GLY A 145 -4.75 -8.04 -4.18
CA GLY A 145 -5.74 -8.98 -4.72
C GLY A 145 -5.14 -10.07 -5.61
N THR A 146 -6.02 -10.82 -6.26
CA THR A 146 -5.65 -11.76 -7.33
C THR A 146 -6.47 -11.47 -8.58
N SER A 147 -5.97 -11.87 -9.74
CA SER A 147 -6.69 -11.79 -11.01
C SER A 147 -8.07 -12.44 -10.92
N SER A 148 -8.17 -13.58 -10.23
CA SER A 148 -9.42 -14.31 -10.01
C SER A 148 -10.42 -13.57 -9.11
N LYS A 149 -9.96 -12.90 -8.06
CA LYS A 149 -10.84 -12.20 -7.10
C LYS A 149 -11.26 -10.82 -7.62
N LEU A 150 -10.36 -10.14 -8.31
CA LEU A 150 -10.63 -8.82 -8.87
C LEU A 150 -11.36 -8.88 -10.21
N LEU A 151 -11.28 -10.01 -10.91
CA LEU A 151 -11.71 -10.15 -12.32
C LEU A 151 -11.01 -9.12 -13.23
N LEU A 152 -9.79 -8.74 -12.87
CA LEU A 152 -8.95 -7.79 -13.60
C LEU A 152 -7.60 -8.44 -13.90
N ASN A 153 -7.02 -8.09 -15.04
CA ASN A 153 -5.63 -8.40 -15.36
C ASN A 153 -4.74 -7.17 -15.12
N SER A 154 -3.43 -7.35 -15.18
CA SER A 154 -2.45 -6.29 -14.92
C SER A 154 -2.59 -5.09 -15.86
N ARG A 155 -3.06 -5.30 -17.10
CA ARG A 155 -3.35 -4.22 -18.05
C ARG A 155 -4.54 -3.38 -17.59
N ALA A 156 -5.62 -4.01 -17.12
CA ALA A 156 -6.80 -3.30 -16.64
C ALA A 156 -6.50 -2.46 -15.39
N ILE A 157 -5.65 -2.96 -14.49
CA ILE A 157 -5.19 -2.24 -13.30
C ILE A 157 -4.37 -1.02 -13.71
N MET A 158 -3.42 -1.21 -14.62
CA MET A 158 -2.60 -0.15 -15.18
C MET A 158 -3.45 0.92 -15.86
N SER A 159 -4.41 0.52 -16.71
CA SER A 159 -5.36 1.43 -17.35
C SER A 159 -6.11 2.27 -16.32
N ARG A 160 -6.61 1.65 -15.25
CA ARG A 160 -7.35 2.34 -14.19
C ARG A 160 -6.50 3.40 -13.48
N LEU A 161 -5.23 3.10 -13.22
CA LEU A 161 -4.33 4.05 -12.59
C LEU A 161 -4.01 5.23 -13.49
N ILE A 162 -3.80 5.02 -14.80
CA ILE A 162 -3.53 6.13 -15.76
C ILE A 162 -4.69 7.12 -15.84
N ILE A 163 -5.92 6.62 -15.87
CA ILE A 163 -7.12 7.45 -16.03
C ILE A 163 -7.53 8.16 -14.74
N SER A 164 -6.96 7.76 -13.61
CA SER A 164 -7.32 8.34 -12.33
C SER A 164 -6.88 9.81 -12.28
N PRO A 165 -7.76 10.76 -11.92
CA PRO A 165 -7.35 12.15 -11.72
C PRO A 165 -6.40 12.32 -10.52
N PHE A 166 -6.25 11.28 -9.68
CA PHE A 166 -5.36 11.25 -8.54
C PHE A 166 -4.01 10.57 -8.86
N SER A 167 -3.77 10.18 -10.12
CA SER A 167 -2.50 9.63 -10.58
C SER A 167 -1.93 10.44 -11.74
N GLU A 168 -0.61 10.55 -11.82
CA GLU A 168 0.03 11.10 -13.00
C GLU A 168 -0.09 10.09 -14.15
N GLY A 169 -0.43 10.56 -15.36
CA GLY A 169 -0.50 9.73 -16.58
C GLY A 169 0.84 9.12 -17.04
N PHE A 170 1.87 9.13 -16.19
CA PHE A 170 3.16 8.52 -16.45
C PHE A 170 3.23 7.13 -15.83
N ILE A 171 3.62 6.15 -16.66
CA ILE A 171 3.96 4.82 -16.18
C ILE A 171 5.43 4.54 -16.47
N TRP A 172 6.07 3.96 -15.46
CA TRP A 172 7.42 3.44 -15.50
C TRP A 172 7.38 1.93 -15.74
N GLY A 173 8.02 1.48 -16.83
CA GLY A 173 8.23 0.05 -17.11
C GLY A 173 9.32 -0.57 -16.21
N PRO A 174 9.53 -1.90 -16.27
CA PRO A 174 10.49 -2.63 -15.42
C PRO A 174 11.95 -2.19 -15.63
N LYS A 175 12.30 -1.67 -16.81
CA LYS A 175 13.64 -1.15 -17.17
C LYS A 175 13.92 0.27 -16.66
N HIS A 176 12.87 1.01 -16.32
CA HIS A 176 12.99 2.40 -15.91
C HIS A 176 12.94 2.45 -14.38
N LYS A 177 14.11 2.60 -13.76
CA LYS A 177 14.21 2.68 -12.30
C LYS A 177 13.37 3.83 -11.75
N ASP A 178 13.39 5.00 -12.40
CA ASP A 178 12.72 6.24 -11.93
C ASP A 178 12.34 7.26 -13.05
N PHE A 179 12.44 6.92 -14.35
CA PHE A 179 12.25 7.91 -15.45
C PHE A 179 10.99 7.66 -16.28
N PRO A 180 10.06 8.63 -16.41
CA PRO A 180 8.82 8.46 -17.17
C PRO A 180 9.10 8.24 -18.66
N ILE A 181 8.21 7.52 -19.34
CA ILE A 181 8.13 7.54 -20.81
C ILE A 181 8.09 9.02 -21.25
N ASP A 182 8.85 9.37 -22.29
CA ASP A 182 9.00 10.75 -22.78
C ASP A 182 7.61 11.37 -23.05
N ARG A 183 7.30 12.43 -22.30
CA ARG A 183 5.99 13.10 -22.29
C ARG A 183 5.64 13.71 -23.66
N HIS A 184 6.63 14.03 -24.47
CA HIS A 184 6.43 14.55 -25.84
C HIS A 184 5.90 13.50 -26.81
N VAL A 185 6.10 12.21 -26.51
CA VAL A 185 5.52 11.10 -27.27
C VAL A 185 4.03 10.94 -26.90
N PHE A 186 3.70 11.14 -25.62
CA PHE A 186 2.34 11.01 -25.10
C PHE A 186 1.40 12.14 -25.54
N SER A 187 1.86 13.39 -25.47
CA SER A 187 1.04 14.58 -25.75
C SER A 187 0.61 14.73 -27.22
N LYS A 188 1.12 13.89 -28.13
CA LYS A 188 0.85 13.95 -29.58
C LYS A 188 -0.16 12.92 -30.06
N LEU A 189 -0.60 12.00 -29.20
CA LEU A 189 -1.54 10.95 -29.56
C LEU A 189 -2.99 11.40 -29.25
N PRO A 190 -3.99 11.06 -30.08
CA PRO A 190 -5.41 11.23 -29.73
C PRO A 190 -5.76 10.48 -28.44
N LEU A 191 -6.63 11.03 -27.57
CA LEU A 191 -7.00 10.45 -26.26
C LEU A 191 -7.45 8.98 -26.34
N ASP A 192 -8.16 8.61 -27.40
CA ASP A 192 -8.63 7.25 -27.70
C ASP A 192 -7.52 6.31 -28.21
N VAL A 193 -6.44 6.87 -28.77
CA VAL A 193 -5.27 6.15 -29.30
C VAL A 193 -4.16 6.03 -28.26
N GLN A 194 -4.02 7.01 -27.36
CA GLN A 194 -3.03 7.08 -26.27
C GLN A 194 -3.00 5.79 -25.45
N TYR A 195 -4.16 5.24 -25.07
CA TYR A 195 -4.25 4.06 -24.21
C TYR A 195 -3.78 2.77 -24.89
N SER A 196 -4.21 2.55 -26.13
CA SER A 196 -3.86 1.32 -26.85
C SER A 196 -2.38 1.29 -27.22
N GLU A 197 -1.81 2.44 -27.60
CA GLU A 197 -0.40 2.57 -27.94
C GLU A 197 0.50 2.57 -26.70
N LEU A 198 0.08 3.15 -25.57
CA LEU A 198 0.84 3.08 -24.31
C LEU A 198 0.93 1.63 -23.80
N ILE A 199 -0.18 0.89 -23.83
CA ILE A 199 -0.19 -0.54 -23.49
C ILE A 199 0.70 -1.32 -24.48
N LYS A 200 0.67 -1.00 -25.78
CA LYS A 200 1.52 -1.66 -26.78
C LYS A 200 3.00 -1.37 -26.56
N ILE A 201 3.41 -0.13 -26.31
CA ILE A 201 4.80 0.25 -26.03
C ILE A 201 5.32 -0.50 -24.81
N MET A 202 4.56 -0.49 -23.71
CA MET A 202 4.96 -1.18 -22.48
C MET A 202 4.95 -2.72 -22.61
N VAL A 203 4.07 -3.28 -23.45
CA VAL A 203 4.06 -4.71 -23.76
C VAL A 203 5.23 -5.08 -24.69
N GLN A 204 5.58 -4.23 -25.65
CA GLN A 204 6.70 -4.43 -26.58
C GLN A 204 8.06 -4.41 -25.87
N ASP A 205 8.26 -3.50 -24.91
CA ASP A 205 9.46 -3.46 -24.07
C ASP A 205 9.63 -4.72 -23.20
N TYR A 206 8.53 -5.44 -22.94
CA TYR A 206 8.47 -6.71 -22.22
C TYR A 206 8.66 -7.94 -23.13
N THR A 207 8.19 -7.90 -24.38
CA THR A 207 8.31 -9.03 -25.31
C THR A 207 9.67 -9.12 -26.00
N ASN A 208 10.38 -8.00 -26.16
CA ASN A 208 11.60 -7.97 -26.97
C ASN A 208 12.91 -8.25 -26.22
N ASP A 209 12.95 -8.21 -24.88
CA ASP A 209 14.23 -8.38 -24.12
C ASP A 209 14.18 -9.38 -22.94
N ASP A 210 13.04 -9.98 -22.58
CA ASP A 210 12.94 -10.93 -21.44
C ASP A 210 12.47 -12.35 -21.86
N PHE A 211 12.24 -12.59 -23.15
CA PHE A 211 11.82 -13.90 -23.68
C PHE A 211 12.83 -14.56 -24.63
N GLU A 212 13.91 -13.89 -25.00
CA GLU A 212 15.03 -14.49 -25.70
C GLU A 212 16.20 -14.64 -24.70
N ASP A 213 16.70 -15.87 -24.54
CA ASP A 213 17.84 -16.30 -23.72
C ASP A 213 17.65 -16.55 -22.20
N ASP A 214 16.85 -17.57 -21.86
CA ASP A 214 17.31 -18.72 -21.05
C ASP A 214 16.15 -19.71 -20.79
N GLU A 215 16.02 -20.75 -21.61
CA GLU A 215 15.06 -21.87 -21.41
C GLU A 215 15.31 -22.69 -20.10
N ASN A 216 16.24 -22.27 -19.24
CA ASN A 216 16.59 -22.93 -17.98
C ASN A 216 16.37 -22.10 -16.70
N LYS A 217 15.76 -20.90 -16.76
CA LYS A 217 15.37 -20.16 -15.55
C LYS A 217 13.86 -20.28 -15.31
N SER A 218 13.49 -21.27 -14.50
CA SER A 218 12.14 -21.50 -13.95
C SER A 218 11.60 -20.38 -13.03
N ASN A 219 12.21 -19.20 -13.02
CA ASN A 219 11.74 -18.01 -12.32
C ASN A 219 11.32 -16.95 -13.34
N LYS A 220 10.05 -17.01 -13.78
CA LYS A 220 9.45 -15.95 -14.59
C LYS A 220 9.58 -14.62 -13.83
N ILE A 221 10.30 -13.66 -14.43
CA ILE A 221 10.41 -12.30 -13.91
C ILE A 221 8.97 -11.74 -13.79
N PRO A 222 8.58 -11.16 -12.63
CA PRO A 222 7.23 -10.62 -12.45
C PRO A 222 6.96 -9.47 -13.43
N PHE A 223 5.70 -9.34 -13.85
CA PHE A 223 5.28 -8.15 -14.58
C PHE A 223 5.20 -6.97 -13.60
N THR A 224 5.91 -5.88 -13.86
CA THR A 224 5.88 -4.70 -12.97
C THR A 224 5.68 -3.42 -13.74
N PHE A 225 4.87 -2.53 -13.19
CA PHE A 225 4.75 -1.17 -13.67
C PHE A 225 4.65 -0.24 -12.46
N SER A 226 5.04 1.02 -12.62
CA SER A 226 4.94 1.99 -11.54
C SER A 226 4.29 3.28 -12.05
N THR A 227 3.56 3.97 -11.19
CA THR A 227 2.95 5.29 -11.46
C THR A 227 3.12 6.18 -10.25
N ARG A 228 2.80 7.46 -10.39
CA ARG A 228 2.84 8.44 -9.31
C ARG A 228 1.44 8.94 -8.98
N THR A 229 1.19 9.32 -7.74
CA THR A 229 0.02 10.12 -7.42
C THR A 229 0.18 11.56 -7.87
N MET A 230 -0.95 12.19 -8.22
CA MET A 230 -0.99 13.51 -8.82
C MET A 230 -0.48 14.60 -7.87
N PHE A 231 -0.81 14.54 -6.58
CA PHE A 231 -0.59 15.67 -5.67
C PHE A 231 0.58 15.42 -4.72
N SER A 232 0.56 14.33 -3.95
CA SER A 232 1.60 14.00 -2.96
C SER A 232 2.85 13.39 -3.58
N LYS A 233 2.83 13.17 -4.89
CA LYS A 233 3.93 12.58 -5.67
C LYS A 233 4.40 11.22 -5.16
N SER A 234 3.51 10.50 -4.47
CA SER A 234 3.76 9.16 -3.95
C SER A 234 3.96 8.18 -5.12
N ILE A 235 4.90 7.25 -4.99
CA ILE A 235 5.17 6.23 -6.01
C ILE A 235 4.38 4.97 -5.68
N ILE A 236 3.59 4.51 -6.64
CA ILE A 236 2.86 3.25 -6.64
C ILE A 236 3.55 2.31 -7.62
N LYS A 237 4.22 1.28 -7.13
CA LYS A 237 4.74 0.18 -7.97
C LYS A 237 3.86 -1.05 -7.83
N PHE A 238 3.25 -1.46 -8.92
CA PHE A 238 2.45 -2.67 -8.99
C PHE A 238 3.29 -3.83 -9.53
N ILE A 239 3.12 -5.00 -8.92
CA ILE A 239 3.90 -6.20 -9.20
C ILE A 239 2.92 -7.37 -9.35
N ASP A 240 2.89 -7.97 -10.54
CA ASP A 240 2.13 -9.16 -10.87
C ASP A 240 3.04 -10.38 -10.88
N TYR A 241 2.81 -11.24 -9.89
CA TYR A 241 3.39 -12.56 -9.81
C TYR A 241 2.33 -13.60 -10.14
N GLN A 242 2.21 -13.96 -11.41
CA GLN A 242 1.33 -15.05 -11.86
C GLN A 242 -0.14 -14.87 -11.41
N GLY A 243 -0.66 -13.65 -11.48
CA GLY A 243 -2.02 -13.31 -11.08
C GLY A 243 -2.18 -12.99 -9.59
N VAL A 244 -1.11 -12.97 -8.80
CA VAL A 244 -1.07 -12.40 -7.45
C VAL A 244 -0.53 -10.97 -7.54
N TYR A 245 -1.28 -10.02 -7.00
CA TYR A 245 -0.99 -8.61 -7.13
C TYR A 245 -0.45 -8.01 -5.85
N ILE A 246 0.74 -7.43 -5.94
CA ILE A 246 1.42 -6.76 -4.84
C ILE A 246 1.65 -5.29 -5.22
N GLY A 247 1.33 -4.38 -4.31
CA GLY A 247 1.67 -2.97 -4.40
C GLY A 247 2.87 -2.65 -3.50
N ARG A 248 3.82 -1.90 -4.01
CA ARG A 248 4.90 -1.25 -3.27
C ARG A 248 4.66 0.26 -3.33
N PHE A 249 4.58 0.89 -2.17
CA PHE A 249 4.20 2.28 -2.03
C PHE A 249 5.32 3.05 -1.36
N LYS A 250 5.85 4.07 -2.03
CA LYS A 250 6.77 5.04 -1.42
C LYS A 250 6.07 6.38 -1.30
N TYR A 251 6.07 6.94 -0.11
CA TYR A 251 5.29 8.14 0.17
C TYR A 251 5.96 8.99 1.26
N ARG A 252 5.58 10.26 1.30
CA ARG A 252 5.84 11.15 2.44
C ARG A 252 4.63 11.06 3.37
N PRO A 253 4.79 10.67 4.65
CA PRO A 253 3.65 10.55 5.56
C PRO A 253 2.98 11.90 5.83
N CYS A 254 1.66 11.90 5.78
CA CYS A 254 0.82 13.01 6.23
C CYS A 254 0.70 12.96 7.75
N ILE A 255 1.05 14.04 8.44
CA ILE A 255 1.02 14.08 9.91
C ILE A 255 -0.42 14.30 10.40
N THR A 256 -1.28 14.86 9.55
CA THR A 256 -2.67 15.14 9.90
C THR A 256 -3.52 13.86 9.79
N PRO A 257 -4.11 13.39 10.89
CA PRO A 257 -4.96 12.21 10.85
C PRO A 257 -6.16 12.40 9.94
N ASN A 258 -6.57 11.33 9.24
CA ASN A 258 -7.76 11.33 8.43
C ASN A 258 -8.75 10.25 8.90
N ASN A 259 -9.94 10.67 9.33
CA ASN A 259 -10.96 9.75 9.82
C ASN A 259 -11.49 8.81 8.73
N GLY A 260 -11.46 9.23 7.46
CA GLY A 260 -11.83 8.42 6.31
C GLY A 260 -11.01 7.16 6.18
N ILE A 261 -9.69 7.24 6.40
CA ILE A 261 -8.79 6.08 6.39
C ILE A 261 -9.23 5.03 7.43
N GLN A 262 -9.57 5.48 8.64
CA GLN A 262 -10.02 4.58 9.70
C GLN A 262 -11.37 3.92 9.36
N ILE A 263 -12.30 4.68 8.76
CA ILE A 263 -13.59 4.15 8.29
C ILE A 263 -13.35 3.09 7.20
N LEU A 264 -12.52 3.39 6.19
CA LEU A 264 -12.19 2.43 5.14
C LEU A 264 -11.54 1.16 5.69
N ASN A 265 -10.60 1.29 6.62
CA ASN A 265 -9.95 0.14 7.26
C ASN A 265 -10.95 -0.76 7.97
N ARG A 266 -11.90 -0.16 8.71
CA ARG A 266 -12.92 -0.90 9.46
C ARG A 266 -13.97 -1.53 8.54
N GLU A 267 -14.62 -0.73 7.71
CA GLU A 267 -15.79 -1.15 6.92
C GLU A 267 -15.39 -2.04 5.73
N LEU A 268 -14.27 -1.73 5.08
CA LEU A 268 -13.79 -2.48 3.91
C LEU A 268 -12.68 -3.49 4.24
N LYS A 269 -12.39 -3.67 5.54
CA LYS A 269 -11.35 -4.58 6.06
C LYS A 269 -9.97 -4.33 5.44
N ARG A 270 -9.65 -3.06 5.18
CA ARG A 270 -8.34 -2.60 4.66
C ARG A 270 -7.35 -2.39 5.80
N SER A 271 -6.08 -2.20 5.46
CA SER A 271 -5.01 -1.88 6.40
C SER A 271 -4.14 -0.73 5.90
N TYR A 272 -4.75 0.33 5.40
CA TYR A 272 -4.04 1.56 5.07
C TYR A 272 -3.41 2.15 6.34
N PRO A 273 -2.15 2.60 6.31
CA PRO A 273 -1.59 3.41 7.38
C PRO A 273 -2.36 4.72 7.56
N ASP A 274 -2.55 5.16 8.81
CA ASP A 274 -3.24 6.42 9.13
C ASP A 274 -2.53 7.67 8.58
N ASP A 275 -1.26 7.54 8.21
CA ASP A 275 -0.41 8.61 7.67
C ASP A 275 -0.30 8.61 6.14
N PHE A 276 -1.12 7.82 5.45
CA PHE A 276 -1.17 7.82 3.99
C PHE A 276 -1.67 9.17 3.46
N PRO A 277 -1.00 9.75 2.44
CA PRO A 277 -1.58 10.83 1.66
C PRO A 277 -2.91 10.39 1.04
N ILE A 278 -3.91 11.25 1.10
CA ILE A 278 -5.27 10.89 0.68
C ILE A 278 -5.39 10.62 -0.82
N ASP A 279 -4.66 11.33 -1.67
CA ASP A 279 -4.61 11.06 -3.10
C ASP A 279 -4.07 9.66 -3.41
N LEU A 280 -3.12 9.15 -2.61
CA LEU A 280 -2.65 7.78 -2.70
C LEU A 280 -3.76 6.78 -2.35
N VAL A 281 -4.52 7.03 -1.27
CA VAL A 281 -5.65 6.17 -0.88
C VAL A 281 -6.69 6.12 -1.99
N ILE A 282 -7.09 7.29 -2.52
CA ILE A 282 -8.09 7.40 -3.59
C ILE A 282 -7.60 6.70 -4.87
N ALA A 283 -6.33 6.85 -5.24
CA ALA A 283 -5.77 6.19 -6.42
C ALA A 283 -5.89 4.65 -6.38
N ILE A 284 -5.90 4.05 -5.20
CA ILE A 284 -5.86 2.58 -5.02
C ILE A 284 -7.09 2.00 -4.32
N GLU A 285 -8.11 2.80 -4.02
CA GLU A 285 -9.25 2.42 -3.18
C GLU A 285 -9.97 1.14 -3.66
N TYR A 286 -10.01 0.93 -4.98
CA TYR A 286 -10.61 -0.21 -5.66
C TYR A 286 -10.01 -1.56 -5.26
N TYR A 287 -8.77 -1.57 -4.81
CA TYR A 287 -8.04 -2.79 -4.55
C TYR A 287 -8.08 -3.12 -3.05
N PRO A 288 -8.19 -4.40 -2.67
CA PRO A 288 -7.74 -4.86 -1.36
C PRO A 288 -6.41 -4.23 -1.00
N PHE A 289 -6.27 -3.88 0.28
CA PHE A 289 -5.02 -3.36 0.79
C PHE A 289 -4.79 -4.05 2.12
N LEU A 290 -3.96 -5.10 2.08
CA LEU A 290 -3.57 -5.86 3.25
C LEU A 290 -2.05 -5.82 3.37
N ASP A 291 -1.55 -5.27 4.47
CA ASP A 291 -0.16 -5.36 4.86
C ASP A 291 0.22 -6.82 5.20
N TYR A 292 1.50 -7.06 5.43
CA TYR A 292 1.99 -8.41 5.73
C TYR A 292 1.35 -8.99 7.01
N GLU A 293 1.00 -8.16 8.00
CA GLU A 293 0.40 -8.63 9.26
C GLU A 293 -1.01 -9.13 9.03
N ASN A 294 -1.80 -8.34 8.30
CA ASN A 294 -3.16 -8.67 7.93
C ASN A 294 -3.22 -9.86 6.98
N VAL A 295 -2.27 -10.01 6.06
CA VAL A 295 -2.14 -11.22 5.23
C VAL A 295 -1.87 -12.44 6.11
N LEU A 296 -0.97 -12.32 7.10
CA LEU A 296 -0.62 -13.43 7.98
C LEU A 296 -1.82 -13.93 8.80
N GLU A 297 -2.68 -13.02 9.23
CA GLU A 297 -3.82 -13.32 10.11
C GLU A 297 -5.08 -13.76 9.35
N LYS A 298 -5.27 -13.26 8.12
CA LYS A 298 -6.56 -13.38 7.39
C LYS A 298 -6.52 -14.38 6.23
N MET A 299 -5.35 -14.84 5.78
CA MET A 299 -5.23 -15.79 4.67
C MET A 299 -4.97 -17.21 5.14
N ASP A 300 -5.42 -18.19 4.34
CA ASP A 300 -5.07 -19.59 4.53
C ASP A 300 -3.57 -19.83 4.29
N THR A 301 -3.01 -20.85 4.94
CA THR A 301 -1.59 -21.18 4.94
C THR A 301 -0.96 -21.36 3.55
N ASN A 302 -1.71 -21.87 2.58
CA ASN A 302 -1.20 -22.08 1.22
C ASN A 302 -1.08 -20.74 0.47
N SER A 303 -2.11 -19.90 0.55
CA SER A 303 -2.10 -18.55 -0.02
C SER A 303 -1.06 -17.65 0.65
N LEU A 304 -0.89 -17.80 1.95
CA LEU A 304 0.04 -17.06 2.80
C LEU A 304 1.50 -17.17 2.32
N CYS A 305 1.98 -18.40 2.12
CA CYS A 305 3.37 -18.63 1.68
C CYS A 305 3.61 -18.01 0.30
N MET A 306 2.64 -18.12 -0.60
CA MET A 306 2.72 -17.54 -1.94
C MET A 306 2.70 -16.01 -1.95
N VAL A 307 1.90 -15.38 -1.11
CA VAL A 307 1.73 -13.91 -1.09
C VAL A 307 2.89 -13.26 -0.35
N ILE A 308 3.24 -13.76 0.84
CA ILE A 308 4.26 -13.13 1.69
C ILE A 308 5.66 -13.23 1.07
N THR A 309 6.04 -14.37 0.47
CA THR A 309 7.34 -14.50 -0.23
C THR A 309 7.54 -13.47 -1.34
N ARG A 310 6.43 -12.98 -1.91
CA ARG A 310 6.41 -12.02 -3.02
C ARG A 310 6.20 -10.58 -2.55
N MET A 311 5.62 -10.39 -1.37
CA MET A 311 5.46 -9.09 -0.73
C MET A 311 6.75 -8.57 -0.10
N ILE A 312 7.60 -9.45 0.43
CA ILE A 312 8.81 -9.03 1.14
C ILE A 312 9.97 -8.90 0.14
N PRO A 313 10.59 -7.73 0.00
CA PRO A 313 11.83 -7.57 -0.75
C PRO A 313 12.95 -8.41 -0.14
N GLN A 314 13.79 -8.99 -0.99
CA GLN A 314 14.90 -9.85 -0.55
C GLN A 314 15.93 -9.11 0.32
N ASP A 315 16.01 -7.79 0.23
CA ASP A 315 16.91 -6.91 0.98
C ASP A 315 16.35 -6.43 2.33
N ARG A 316 15.08 -6.71 2.65
CA ARG A 316 14.42 -6.27 3.89
C ARG A 316 14.50 -7.30 5.01
N ASN A 317 15.74 -7.57 5.45
CA ASN A 317 16.03 -8.52 6.54
C ASN A 317 15.21 -8.26 7.83
N ASP A 318 14.93 -6.99 8.14
CA ASP A 318 14.10 -6.59 9.27
C ASP A 318 12.67 -7.14 9.19
N LEU A 319 12.03 -7.03 8.02
CA LEU A 319 10.69 -7.54 7.77
C LEU A 319 10.67 -9.08 7.77
N ILE A 320 11.69 -9.71 7.16
CA ILE A 320 11.80 -11.16 7.13
C ILE A 320 11.92 -11.73 8.55
N ILE A 321 12.68 -11.08 9.44
CA ILE A 321 12.79 -11.48 10.86
C ILE A 321 11.43 -11.33 11.57
N LYS A 322 10.77 -10.18 11.44
CA LYS A 322 9.45 -9.95 12.06
C LYS A 322 8.42 -11.01 11.63
N ILE A 323 8.40 -11.35 10.35
CA ILE A 323 7.51 -12.37 9.80
C ILE A 323 7.88 -13.76 10.32
N SER A 324 9.18 -14.09 10.40
CA SER A 324 9.66 -15.34 10.98
C SER A 324 9.23 -15.51 12.44
N ASP A 325 9.25 -14.43 13.23
CA ASP A 325 8.81 -14.44 14.62
C ASP A 325 7.29 -14.60 14.74
N LYS A 326 6.50 -13.90 13.91
CA LYS A 326 5.04 -14.12 13.85
C LYS A 326 4.70 -15.56 13.46
N LEU A 327 5.34 -16.11 12.42
CA LEU A 327 5.14 -17.51 12.01
C LEU A 327 5.48 -18.49 13.14
N LYS A 328 6.52 -18.21 13.93
CA LYS A 328 6.88 -19.02 15.09
C LYS A 328 5.77 -19.03 16.14
N VAL A 329 5.15 -17.89 16.41
CA VAL A 329 4.00 -17.79 17.34
C VAL A 329 2.82 -18.59 16.80
N MET A 330 2.46 -18.42 15.52
CA MET A 330 1.36 -19.18 14.88
C MET A 330 1.59 -20.70 14.94
N ILE A 331 2.83 -21.17 14.72
CA ILE A 331 3.19 -22.60 14.84
C ILE A 331 2.95 -23.10 16.26
N LEU A 332 3.34 -22.33 17.27
CA LEU A 332 3.15 -22.69 18.67
C LEU A 332 1.66 -22.72 19.05
N GLU A 333 0.89 -21.75 18.59
CA GLU A 333 -0.56 -21.70 18.80
C GLU A 333 -1.27 -22.89 18.16
N GLU A 334 -0.90 -23.25 16.92
CA GLU A 334 -1.44 -24.43 16.24
C GLU A 334 -1.10 -25.73 16.99
N HIS A 335 0.14 -25.85 17.49
CA HIS A 335 0.54 -26.97 18.35
C HIS A 335 -0.26 -27.09 19.64
N MET A 336 -0.80 -25.99 20.17
CA MET A 336 -1.60 -25.97 21.39
C MET A 336 -3.09 -26.30 21.15
N LYS A 337 -3.55 -26.37 19.89
CA LYS A 337 -4.92 -26.75 19.58
C LYS A 337 -5.15 -28.23 19.84
N LYS A 338 -6.36 -28.56 20.33
CA LYS A 338 -6.77 -29.94 20.62
C LYS A 338 -6.74 -30.83 19.36
N ASP A 339 -7.06 -30.25 18.21
CA ASP A 339 -7.08 -30.90 16.90
C ASP A 339 -5.99 -30.30 15.99
N ALA A 340 -4.75 -30.25 16.49
CA ALA A 340 -3.63 -29.65 15.77
C ALA A 340 -3.41 -30.28 14.38
N ASP A 341 -3.39 -29.45 13.33
CA ASP A 341 -3.08 -29.89 11.98
C ASP A 341 -1.57 -29.89 11.74
N LEU A 342 -0.96 -31.08 11.80
CA LEU A 342 0.47 -31.27 11.56
C LEU A 342 0.91 -30.86 10.15
N GLY A 343 0.01 -30.89 9.16
CA GLY A 343 0.27 -30.44 7.80
C GLY A 343 0.46 -28.92 7.76
N VAL A 344 -0.44 -28.18 8.40
CA VAL A 344 -0.34 -26.71 8.54
C VAL A 344 0.94 -26.32 9.27
N ILE A 345 1.25 -26.98 10.39
CA ILE A 345 2.48 -26.75 11.15
C ILE A 345 3.72 -26.95 10.28
N PHE A 346 3.77 -28.04 9.51
CA PHE A 346 4.90 -28.34 8.63
C PHE A 346 5.07 -27.29 7.52
N GLN A 347 3.97 -26.83 6.93
CA GLN A 347 3.99 -25.77 5.92
C GLN A 347 4.50 -24.45 6.49
N LEU A 348 3.98 -24.01 7.64
CA LEU A 348 4.42 -22.79 8.31
C LEU A 348 5.91 -22.85 8.70
N ASP A 349 6.39 -23.99 9.23
CA ASP A 349 7.80 -24.14 9.60
C ASP A 349 8.72 -24.17 8.38
N ASN A 350 8.31 -24.81 7.28
CA ASN A 350 9.07 -24.76 6.03
C ASN A 350 9.13 -23.35 5.45
N PHE A 351 8.01 -22.62 5.48
CA PHE A 351 7.98 -21.24 5.02
C PHE A 351 8.86 -20.34 5.91
N ARG A 352 8.78 -20.50 7.23
CA ARG A 352 9.64 -19.82 8.18
C ARG A 352 11.12 -20.08 7.92
N LYS A 353 11.51 -21.32 7.63
CA LYS A 353 12.90 -21.68 7.25
C LYS A 353 13.29 -21.05 5.92
N HIS A 354 12.41 -21.02 4.93
CA HIS A 354 12.67 -20.38 3.64
C HIS A 354 12.97 -18.89 3.82
N CYS A 355 12.15 -18.17 4.59
CA CYS A 355 12.39 -16.78 4.98
C CYS A 355 13.76 -16.60 5.65
N LEU A 356 14.13 -17.45 6.61
CA LEU A 356 15.44 -17.32 7.26
C LEU A 356 16.62 -17.66 6.34
N ASN A 357 16.41 -18.58 5.39
CA ASN A 357 17.44 -18.98 4.45
C ASN A 357 17.72 -17.88 3.41
N SER A 358 16.72 -17.10 2.99
CA SER A 358 16.95 -15.95 2.10
C SER A 358 17.84 -14.88 2.75
N ILE A 359 17.72 -14.67 4.07
CA ILE A 359 18.66 -13.83 4.84
C ILE A 359 20.08 -14.43 4.79
N SER A 360 20.20 -15.76 4.91
CA SER A 360 21.51 -16.44 4.96
C SER A 360 22.27 -16.42 3.63
N GLN A 361 21.56 -16.49 2.50
CA GLN A 361 22.14 -16.37 1.16
C GLN A 361 22.65 -14.95 0.87
N HIS A 362 22.11 -13.94 1.55
CA HIS A 362 22.62 -12.56 1.53
C HIS A 362 23.64 -12.27 2.66
N LYS A 363 23.95 -13.23 3.54
CA LYS A 363 24.95 -13.11 4.61
C LYS A 363 26.31 -13.74 4.29
N ASP A 364 26.49 -14.34 3.11
CA ASP A 364 27.82 -14.71 2.63
C ASP A 364 28.69 -13.50 2.26
N GLU A 365 28.18 -12.27 2.43
CA GLU A 365 28.98 -11.04 2.43
C GLU A 365 29.31 -10.48 3.83
N ASP A 366 28.73 -10.95 4.95
CA ASP A 366 29.16 -10.43 6.27
C ASP A 366 28.95 -11.36 7.49
N LYS A 367 30.06 -12.02 7.87
CA LYS A 367 30.62 -12.24 9.23
C LYS A 367 29.78 -12.79 10.41
N TYR A 368 28.55 -13.26 10.25
CA TYR A 368 27.75 -13.81 11.38
C TYR A 368 27.52 -15.34 11.37
N SER A 369 28.15 -16.10 10.47
CA SER A 369 27.85 -17.54 10.27
C SER A 369 28.24 -18.47 11.44
N THR A 370 29.08 -18.02 12.38
CA THR A 370 29.66 -18.91 13.40
C THR A 370 28.74 -19.16 14.60
N SER A 371 27.95 -18.16 15.05
CA SER A 371 27.05 -18.33 16.20
C SER A 371 25.79 -19.14 15.86
N TYR A 372 25.23 -18.98 14.66
CA TYR A 372 24.01 -19.69 14.26
C TYR A 372 24.26 -21.17 13.94
N LYS A 373 25.40 -21.52 13.34
CA LYS A 373 25.79 -22.92 13.10
C LYS A 373 25.91 -23.70 14.41
N LYS A 374 26.39 -23.06 15.49
CA LYS A 374 26.47 -23.67 16.83
C LYS A 374 25.09 -23.95 17.43
N ILE A 375 24.16 -22.99 17.31
CA ILE A 375 22.79 -23.13 17.82
C ILE A 375 21.99 -24.23 17.08
N ILE A 376 22.19 -24.36 15.76
CA ILE A 376 21.55 -25.43 14.96
C ILE A 376 22.09 -26.80 15.36
N LYS A 377 23.41 -26.94 15.49
CA LYS A 377 24.06 -28.19 15.91
C LYS A 377 23.61 -28.64 17.31
N ASP A 378 23.44 -27.68 18.23
CA ASP A 378 22.95 -27.93 19.59
C ASP A 378 21.45 -28.29 19.64
N ARG A 379 20.68 -27.96 18.60
CA ARG A 379 19.27 -28.36 18.47
C ARG A 379 19.11 -29.73 17.82
N GLU A 380 19.92 -30.04 16.81
CA GLU A 380 19.92 -31.37 16.17
C GLU A 380 20.33 -32.47 17.16
N LYS A 381 21.36 -32.20 17.97
CA LYS A 381 21.78 -33.12 19.04
C LYS A 381 20.67 -33.40 20.06
N ARG A 382 19.95 -32.37 20.50
CA ARG A 382 18.82 -32.53 21.43
C ARG A 382 17.65 -33.34 20.83
N LYS A 383 17.49 -33.30 19.51
CA LYS A 383 16.46 -34.08 18.80
C LYS A 383 16.85 -35.55 18.68
N GLU A 384 18.12 -35.86 18.44
CA GLU A 384 18.65 -37.23 18.48
C GLU A 384 18.53 -37.82 19.88
N ASP A 385 18.94 -37.08 20.91
CA ASP A 385 18.86 -37.53 22.31
C ASP A 385 17.41 -37.90 22.71
N TYR A 386 16.43 -37.12 22.23
CA TYR A 386 15.00 -37.39 22.44
C TYR A 386 14.53 -38.66 21.70
N LEU A 387 14.93 -38.85 20.44
CA LEU A 387 14.56 -40.01 19.64
C LEU A 387 15.15 -41.30 20.19
N ASP A 388 16.37 -41.26 20.71
CA ASP A 388 17.02 -42.42 21.32
C ASP A 388 16.37 -42.78 22.66
N SER A 389 16.02 -41.79 23.48
CA SER A 389 15.21 -42.01 24.69
C SER A 389 13.84 -42.62 24.36
N TYR A 390 13.20 -42.17 23.29
CA TYR A 390 11.90 -42.68 22.85
C TYR A 390 11.99 -44.14 22.37
N ARG A 391 12.99 -44.46 21.56
CA ARG A 391 13.26 -45.84 21.10
C ARG A 391 13.56 -46.80 22.26
N LEU A 392 14.31 -46.33 23.26
CA LEU A 392 14.61 -47.13 24.46
C LEU A 392 13.34 -47.43 25.26
N ASN A 393 12.44 -46.45 25.40
CA ASN A 393 11.16 -46.63 26.09
C ASN A 393 10.22 -47.59 25.34
N ILE A 394 10.17 -47.52 24.01
CA ILE A 394 9.43 -48.49 23.18
C ILE A 394 9.99 -49.90 23.37
N LYS A 395 11.31 -50.09 23.35
CA LYS A 395 11.92 -51.41 23.59
C LYS A 395 11.56 -51.96 24.97
N LYS A 396 11.59 -51.13 26.01
CA LYS A 396 11.18 -51.53 27.37
C LYS A 396 9.71 -51.90 27.45
N LEU A 397 8.85 -51.19 26.73
CA LEU A 397 7.42 -51.47 26.68
C LEU A 397 7.16 -52.81 25.99
N ILE A 398 7.77 -53.03 24.82
CA ILE A 398 7.68 -54.30 24.08
C ILE A 398 8.17 -55.47 24.94
N TYR A 399 9.29 -55.30 25.65
CA TYR A 399 9.83 -56.35 26.51
C TYR A 399 8.89 -56.68 27.68
N LYS A 400 8.29 -55.67 28.32
CA LYS A 400 7.27 -55.87 29.36
C LYS A 400 6.02 -56.56 28.83
N THR A 401 5.57 -56.21 27.63
CA THR A 401 4.42 -56.86 26.99
C THR A 401 4.71 -58.33 26.67
N ILE A 402 5.90 -58.64 26.14
CA ILE A 402 6.32 -60.02 25.87
C ILE A 402 6.44 -60.82 27.18
N GLN A 403 6.99 -60.27 28.25
CA GLN A 403 7.04 -60.94 29.56
C GLN A 403 5.65 -61.20 30.13
N ALA A 404 4.71 -60.27 29.97
CA ALA A 404 3.34 -60.41 30.44
C ALA A 404 2.53 -61.47 29.66
N GLU A 405 2.78 -61.62 28.35
CA GLU A 405 2.04 -62.55 27.49
C GLU A 405 2.67 -63.95 27.42
N CYS A 406 4.00 -64.07 27.54
CA CYS A 406 4.71 -65.34 27.36
C CYS A 406 5.14 -66.03 28.66
N GLY A 407 4.92 -65.41 29.83
CA GLY A 407 5.14 -66.06 31.14
C GLY A 407 6.60 -66.45 31.44
N TYR A 408 7.57 -65.86 30.75
CA TYR A 408 8.99 -66.00 31.07
C TYR A 408 9.42 -64.86 32.01
N PRO A 409 10.16 -65.15 33.11
CA PRO A 409 10.63 -64.13 34.05
C PRO A 409 11.56 -63.08 33.43
#